data_AF-A0A3D2F9W7-F1
#
_entry.id   AF-A0A3D2F9W7-F1
#
_cell.length_a   1.000
_cell.length_b   1.000
_cell.length_c   1.000
_cell.angle_alpha   90.00
_cell.angle_beta   90.00
_cell.angle_gamma   90.00
#
_symmetry.space_group_name_H-M   'P 1'
#
loop_
_entity.id
_entity.type
_entity.pdbx_description
1 polymer ?
#
loop_
_entity_poly.entity_id
_entity_poly.type
_entity_poly.pdbx_seq_one_letter_code
_entity_poly.pdbx_strand_id
1 'polypeptide(L)' 'FGEFALPDRVIRESDLEVELSQLLVQLGHNTPVDLGKPNADSPFDLSEIYDTEIEAAAQSAYQRDYMMFGFDSWG' A
#
# COMPACT_ATOMS: atom_id res chain seq x y z
N PHE A 1 -12.61 -23.14 -2.87
CA PHE A 1 -12.75 -22.10 -1.84
C PHE A 1 -11.40 -21.95 -1.18
N GLY A 2 -10.59 -21.00 -1.62
CA GLY A 2 -9.35 -20.69 -0.92
C GLY A 2 -9.73 -19.97 0.36
N GLU A 3 -9.36 -20.54 1.50
CA GLU A 3 -9.47 -19.84 2.77
C GLU A 3 -8.65 -18.55 2.66
N PHE A 4 -9.30 -17.41 2.87
CA PHE A 4 -8.64 -16.11 3.02
C PHE A 4 -7.76 -16.19 4.27
N ALA A 5 -6.52 -16.65 4.12
CA ALA A 5 -5.52 -16.47 5.15
C ALA A 5 -5.20 -14.97 5.20
N LEU A 6 -5.34 -14.36 6.38
CA LEU A 6 -4.91 -12.98 6.59
C LEU A 6 -3.37 -12.94 6.46
N PRO A 7 -2.81 -11.87 5.91
CA PRO A 7 -1.38 -11.69 5.91
C PRO A 7 -0.85 -11.62 7.34
N ASP A 8 0.27 -12.27 7.61
CA ASP A 8 0.95 -12.22 8.92
C ASP A 8 1.45 -10.81 9.27
N ARG A 9 1.67 -9.95 8.27
CA ARG A 9 2.10 -8.56 8.43
C ARG A 9 1.55 -7.68 7.30
N VAL A 10 0.99 -6.52 7.66
CA VAL A 10 0.64 -5.43 6.75
C VAL A 10 1.47 -4.22 7.16
N ILE A 11 2.19 -3.63 6.20
CA ILE A 11 3.09 -2.50 6.43
C ILE A 11 2.54 -1.27 5.71
N ARG A 12 2.51 -0.12 6.39
CA ARG A 12 2.11 1.15 5.78
C ARG A 12 3.26 1.76 5.01
N GLU A 13 2.95 2.48 3.94
CA GLU A 13 3.95 3.13 3.09
C GLU A 13 4.86 4.08 3.90
N SER A 14 4.29 4.83 4.86
CA SER A 14 5.02 5.71 5.78
C SER A 14 6.10 5.00 6.59
N ASP A 15 5.88 3.73 6.93
CA ASP A 15 6.73 2.94 7.79
C ASP A 15 7.54 1.90 7.01
N LEU A 16 7.38 1.85 5.68
CA LEU A 16 7.84 0.77 4.83
C LEU A 16 9.37 0.57 4.88
N GLU A 17 10.16 1.64 4.82
CA GLU A 17 11.63 1.55 4.94
C GLU A 17 12.07 0.89 6.25
N VAL A 18 11.45 1.30 7.36
CA VAL A 18 11.79 0.84 8.70
C VAL A 18 11.34 -0.60 8.91
N GLU A 19 10.07 -0.87 8.64
CA GLU A 19 9.45 -2.16 8.89
C GLU A 19 9.97 -3.26 7.96
N LEU A 20 10.27 -2.93 6.70
CA LEU A 20 10.89 -3.87 5.76
C LEU A 20 12.32 -4.20 6.17
N SER A 21 13.09 -3.20 6.63
CA SER A 21 14.43 -3.44 7.20
C SER A 21 14.37 -4.39 8.40
N GLN A 22 13.42 -4.19 9.32
CA GLN A 22 13.22 -5.07 10.47
C GLN A 22 12.84 -6.50 10.05
N LEU A 23 11.99 -6.65 9.02
CA LEU A 23 11.64 -7.96 8.46
C LEU A 23 12.87 -8.68 7.92
N LEU A 24 13.75 -7.99 7.20
CA LEU A 24 14.99 -8.56 6.68
C LEU A 24 15.92 -9.05 7.79
N VAL A 25 16.04 -8.30 8.89
CA VAL A 25 16.86 -8.72 10.05
C VAL A 25 16.37 -10.05 10.61
N GLN A 26 15.06 -10.26 10.71
CA GLN A 26 14.48 -11.54 11.19
C GLN A 26 14.83 -12.72 10.28
N LEU A 27 15.10 -12.46 8.99
CA LEU A 27 15.53 -13.44 8.01
C LEU A 27 17.06 -13.62 7.96
N GLY A 28 17.81 -12.92 8.82
CA GLY A 28 19.28 -12.95 8.84
C GLY A 28 19.95 -12.01 7.84
N HIS A 29 19.20 -11.09 7.23
CA HIS A 29 19.72 -10.07 6.32
C HIS A 29 19.84 -8.73 7.07
N ASN A 30 21.06 -8.26 7.26
CA ASN A 30 21.32 -7.01 7.96
C ASN A 30 21.59 -5.84 7.00
N THR A 31 20.75 -5.72 5.98
CA THR A 31 20.86 -4.69 4.94
C THR A 31 19.76 -3.65 5.17
N PRO A 32 20.08 -2.36 5.34
CA PRO A 32 19.06 -1.32 5.40
C PRO A 32 18.34 -1.22 4.05
N VAL A 33 17.02 -1.06 4.11
CA VAL A 33 16.19 -0.77 2.95
C VAL A 33 16.22 0.72 2.68
N ASP A 34 16.48 1.08 1.43
CA ASP A 34 16.27 2.41 0.86
C ASP A 34 15.28 2.23 -0.29
N LEU A 35 14.09 2.85 -0.19
CA LEU A 35 13.07 2.74 -1.23
C LEU A 35 13.42 3.57 -2.47
N GLY A 36 14.37 4.50 -2.35
CA GLY A 36 14.65 5.49 -3.37
C GLY A 36 13.47 6.41 -3.62
N LYS A 37 13.54 7.18 -4.70
CA LYS A 37 12.41 8.02 -5.14
C LYS A 37 11.47 7.20 -6.02
N PRO A 38 10.15 7.30 -5.80
CA PRO A 38 9.20 6.72 -6.74
C PRO A 38 9.41 7.33 -8.13
N ASN A 39 9.26 6.51 -9.15
CA ASN A 39 9.22 7.00 -10.53
C ASN A 39 7.93 7.79 -10.73
N ALA A 40 7.98 8.84 -11.55
CA ALA A 40 6.77 9.52 -11.96
C ALA A 40 5.93 8.58 -12.84
N ASP A 41 4.63 8.55 -12.60
CA ASP A 41 3.68 7.88 -13.49
C ASP A 41 3.64 8.61 -14.84
N SER A 42 3.53 7.84 -15.93
CA SER A 42 3.58 8.37 -17.29
C SER A 42 2.68 7.56 -18.23
N PRO A 43 1.89 8.19 -19.10
CA PRO A 43 1.94 9.62 -19.47
C PRO A 43 1.18 10.57 -18.53
N PHE A 44 0.36 10.05 -17.62
CA PHE A 44 -0.41 10.84 -16.67
C PHE A 44 -0.15 10.34 -15.25
N ASP A 45 -0.04 11.26 -14.31
CA ASP A 45 -0.05 11.00 -12.88
C ASP A 45 -1.48 10.68 -12.40
N LEU A 46 -1.61 9.88 -11.33
CA LEU A 46 -2.91 9.58 -10.75
C LEU A 46 -3.64 10.85 -10.31
N SER A 47 -2.92 11.88 -9.81
CA SER A 47 -3.52 13.18 -9.45
C SER A 47 -4.18 13.91 -10.61
N GLU A 48 -3.81 13.60 -11.86
CA GLU A 48 -4.39 14.24 -13.04
C GLU A 48 -5.77 13.68 -13.41
N ILE A 49 -6.06 12.44 -12.98
CA ILE A 49 -7.28 11.73 -13.33
C ILE A 49 -8.16 11.43 -12.13
N TYR A 50 -7.60 11.40 -10.92
CA TYR A 50 -8.31 11.03 -9.71
C TYR A 50 -9.29 12.14 -9.30
N ASP A 51 -10.54 11.74 -9.10
CA ASP A 51 -11.61 12.60 -8.63
C ASP A 51 -12.54 11.89 -7.66
N THR A 52 -13.54 12.62 -7.17
CA THR A 52 -14.53 12.08 -6.22
C THR A 52 -15.42 10.98 -6.80
N GLU A 53 -15.62 10.95 -8.12
CA GLU A 53 -16.43 9.90 -8.77
C GLU A 53 -15.64 8.59 -8.81
N ILE A 54 -14.37 8.64 -9.19
CA ILE A 54 -13.45 7.50 -9.16
C ILE A 54 -13.29 6.97 -7.73
N GLU A 55 -13.10 7.86 -6.75
CA GLU A 55 -12.97 7.47 -5.36
C GLU A 55 -14.23 6.77 -4.84
N ALA A 56 -15.41 7.32 -5.12
CA ALA A 56 -16.68 6.69 -4.75
C ALA A 56 -16.88 5.32 -5.42
N ALA A 57 -16.48 5.20 -6.70
CA ALA A 57 -16.51 3.93 -7.41
C ALA A 57 -15.56 2.89 -6.78
N ALA A 58 -14.35 3.32 -6.40
CA ALA A 58 -13.36 2.47 -5.73
C ALA A 58 -13.85 2.00 -4.36
N GLN A 59 -14.36 2.91 -3.51
CA GLN A 59 -14.95 2.55 -2.21
C GLN A 59 -16.14 1.60 -2.36
N SER A 60 -16.98 1.79 -3.38
CA SER A 60 -18.11 0.90 -3.63
C SER A 60 -17.65 -0.49 -4.08
N ALA A 61 -16.59 -0.59 -4.89
CA ALA A 61 -16.07 -1.86 -5.38
C ALA A 61 -15.27 -2.63 -4.30
N TYR A 62 -14.53 -1.91 -3.46
CA TYR A 62 -13.56 -2.45 -2.48
C TYR A 62 -13.91 -2.13 -1.03
N GLN A 63 -15.21 -1.98 -0.71
CA GLN A 63 -15.69 -1.55 0.61
C GLN A 63 -15.07 -2.36 1.78
N ARG A 64 -14.93 -3.67 1.61
CA ARG A 64 -14.36 -4.54 2.66
C ARG A 64 -12.91 -4.20 2.94
N ASP A 65 -12.14 -3.87 1.92
CA ASP A 65 -10.71 -3.57 2.05
C ASP A 65 -10.50 -2.22 2.75
N TYR A 66 -11.32 -1.21 2.41
CA TYR A 66 -11.37 0.06 3.14
C TYR A 66 -11.66 -0.16 4.63
N MET A 67 -12.64 -1.01 4.97
CA MET A 67 -12.96 -1.31 6.38
C MET A 67 -11.89 -2.16 7.08
N MET A 68 -11.35 -3.19 6.42
CA MET A 68 -10.40 -4.13 7.02
C MET A 68 -9.00 -3.55 7.16
N PHE A 69 -8.57 -2.75 6.17
CA PHE A 69 -7.23 -2.14 6.15
C PHE A 69 -7.25 -0.66 6.51
N GLY A 70 -8.41 -0.06 6.78
CA GLY A 70 -8.50 1.36 7.13
C GLY A 70 -7.88 2.25 6.04
N PHE A 71 -8.21 1.99 4.78
CA PHE A 71 -7.84 2.90 3.69
C PHE A 71 -8.72 4.14 3.76
N ASP A 72 -8.14 5.27 3.38
CA ASP A 72 -8.81 6.54 3.19
C ASP A 72 -8.73 6.94 1.72
N SER A 73 -9.42 8.03 1.36
CA SER A 73 -9.32 8.59 0.02
C SER A 73 -7.87 8.88 -0.35
N TRP A 74 -7.55 8.61 -1.61
CA TRP A 74 -6.21 8.82 -2.13
C TRP A 74 -5.80 10.30 -2.02
N GLY A 75 -4.60 10.54 -1.48
CA GLY A 75 -4.03 11.88 -1.23
C GLY A 75 -3.65 12.14 0.22
#